data_AF-A0A7S0K2N7-F1
#
_entry.id   AF-A0A7S0K2N7-F1
#
_cell.length_a   1.000
_cell.length_b   1.000
_cell.length_c   1.000
_cell.angle_alpha   90.00
_cell.angle_beta   90.00
_cell.angle_gamma   90.00
#
_symmetry.space_group_name_H-M   'P 1'
#
loop_
_entity.id
_entity.type
_entity.pdbx_description
1 polymer ?
#
loop_
_entity_poly.entity_id
_entity_poly.type
_entity_poly.pdbx_seq_one_letter_code
_entity_poly.pdbx_strand_id
1 'polypeptide(L)'
;GLLEYGEFKAVWLRLVDAKAELQARGIRAGRWSTGGEVLRLLEAAVDREEAEQRAAVEVARRVQRRRQRQRQRRADAAECRALADEALAAALDACGSVFVFGGGARGELMEAPQPVPGGPGG
;
A
#
# COMPACT_ATOMS: atom_id res chain seq x y z
N GLY A 1 8.58 -37.50 2.52
CA GLY A 1 7.39 -36.85 3.10
C GLY A 1 7.87 -35.77 4.03
N LEU A 2 7.50 -34.51 3.78
CA LEU A 2 7.81 -33.39 4.66
C LEU A 2 6.74 -33.35 5.75
N LEU A 3 7.15 -33.36 7.02
CA LEU A 3 6.27 -33.12 8.16
C LEU A 3 5.71 -31.69 8.08
N GLU A 4 4.42 -31.54 8.31
CA GLU A 4 3.82 -30.22 8.47
C GLU A 4 4.33 -29.58 9.79
N TYR A 5 4.39 -28.25 9.85
CA TYR A 5 4.95 -27.54 11.01
C TYR A 5 4.27 -27.93 12.34
N GLY A 6 2.94 -28.12 12.33
CA GLY A 6 2.20 -28.56 13.51
C GLY A 6 2.65 -29.94 13.99
N GLU A 7 2.89 -30.86 13.06
CA GLU A 7 3.39 -32.21 13.36
C GLU A 7 4.82 -32.18 13.88
N PHE A 8 5.68 -31.36 13.25
CA PHE A 8 7.04 -31.13 13.71
C PHE A 8 7.07 -30.58 15.15
N LYS A 9 6.26 -29.56 15.44
CA LYS A 9 6.19 -28.96 16.78
C LYS A 9 5.75 -29.98 17.83
N ALA A 10 4.73 -30.78 17.53
CA ALA A 10 4.25 -31.82 18.42
C ALA A 10 5.33 -32.88 18.70
N VAL A 11 6.09 -33.28 17.67
CA VAL A 11 7.21 -34.22 17.82
C VAL A 11 8.36 -33.59 18.61
N TRP A 12 8.70 -32.34 18.32
CA TRP A 12 9.76 -31.61 19.01
C TRP A 12 9.49 -31.45 20.50
N LEU A 13 8.27 -31.04 20.87
CA LEU A 13 7.86 -30.92 22.27
C LEU A 13 8.01 -32.24 23.04
N ARG A 14 7.79 -33.39 22.37
CA ARG A 14 7.94 -34.71 22.99
C ARG A 14 9.39 -35.16 23.18
N LEU A 15 10.31 -34.64 22.38
CA LEU A 15 11.71 -35.07 22.36
C LEU A 15 12.65 -34.12 23.11
N VAL A 16 12.26 -32.86 23.30
CA VAL A 16 13.13 -31.84 23.84
C VAL A 16 13.19 -31.87 25.37
N ASP A 17 14.34 -31.48 25.94
CA ASP A 17 14.43 -31.19 27.38
C ASP A 17 13.71 -29.88 27.68
N ALA A 18 12.46 -30.00 28.13
CA ALA A 18 11.63 -28.84 28.39
C ALA A 18 12.17 -27.91 29.49
N LYS A 19 12.96 -28.42 30.46
CA LYS A 19 13.55 -27.57 31.50
C LYS A 19 14.71 -26.75 30.93
N ALA A 20 15.58 -27.36 30.13
CA ALA A 20 16.68 -26.67 29.50
C ALA A 20 16.18 -25.57 28.54
N GLU A 21 15.16 -25.88 27.74
CA GLU A 21 14.55 -24.93 26.81
C GLU A 21 13.86 -23.75 27.51
N LEU A 22 13.15 -24.01 28.61
CA LEU A 22 12.55 -22.95 29.42
C LEU A 22 13.63 -22.05 30.06
N GLN A 23 14.71 -22.65 30.57
CA GLN A 23 15.84 -21.89 31.12
C GLN A 23 16.53 -21.02 30.06
N ALA A 24 16.72 -21.53 28.84
CA ALA A 24 17.28 -20.75 27.73
C ALA A 24 16.40 -19.54 27.37
N ARG A 25 15.08 -19.65 27.56
CA ARG A 25 14.11 -18.54 27.41
C ARG A 25 14.01 -17.64 28.64
N GLY A 26 14.80 -17.90 29.69
CA GLY A 26 14.73 -17.15 30.95
C GLY A 26 13.49 -17.46 31.81
N ILE A 27 12.73 -18.50 31.46
CA ILE A 27 11.52 -18.91 32.18
C ILE A 27 11.91 -19.98 33.21
N ARG A 28 11.69 -19.69 34.49
CA ARG A 28 11.96 -20.66 35.56
C ARG A 28 10.74 -21.54 35.78
N ALA A 29 10.88 -22.84 35.48
CA ALA A 29 9.96 -23.84 35.98
C ALA A 29 10.03 -23.91 37.51
N GLY A 30 8.89 -24.19 38.16
CA GLY A 30 8.84 -24.39 39.60
C GLY A 30 9.73 -25.56 40.02
N ARG A 31 10.36 -25.45 41.19
CA ARG A 31 11.29 -26.48 41.71
C ARG A 31 10.64 -27.87 41.82
N TRP A 32 9.33 -27.91 42.05
CA TRP A 32 8.53 -29.13 42.20
C TRP A 32 7.56 -29.38 41.04
N SER A 33 7.71 -28.66 39.92
CA SER A 33 6.86 -28.88 38.75
C SER A 33 7.06 -30.28 38.17
N THR A 34 5.95 -30.95 37.89
CA THR A 34 5.93 -32.25 37.22
C THR A 34 6.36 -32.12 35.76
N GLY A 35 6.83 -33.21 35.15
CA GLY A 35 7.25 -33.18 33.73
C GLY A 35 6.16 -32.67 32.79
N GLY A 36 4.90 -33.03 33.03
CA GLY A 36 3.76 -32.54 32.25
C GLY A 36 3.44 -31.05 32.48
N GLU A 37 3.70 -30.50 33.66
CA GLU A 37 3.58 -29.06 33.91
C GLU A 37 4.67 -28.26 33.22
N VAL A 38 5.92 -28.76 33.26
CA VAL A 38 7.05 -28.15 32.55
C VAL A 38 6.79 -28.16 31.04
N LEU A 39 6.28 -29.27 30.51
CA LEU A 39 5.97 -29.38 29.08
C LEU A 39 4.86 -28.41 28.65
N ARG A 40 3.76 -28.33 29.41
CA ARG A 40 2.68 -27.36 29.14
C ARG A 40 3.16 -25.91 29.22
N LEU A 41 4.07 -25.62 30.15
CA LEU A 41 4.68 -24.29 30.26
C LEU A 41 5.54 -23.97 29.04
N LEU A 42 6.31 -24.95 28.53
CA LEU A 42 7.08 -24.78 27.31
C LEU A 42 6.17 -24.59 26.08
N GLU A 43 5.13 -25.40 25.95
CA GLU A 43 4.16 -25.30 24.85
C GLU A 43 3.52 -23.91 24.81
N ALA A 44 3.04 -23.41 25.96
CA ALA A 44 2.46 -22.07 26.06
C ALA A 44 3.47 -20.96 25.74
N ALA A 45 4.74 -21.13 26.11
CA ALA A 45 5.80 -20.17 25.77
C ALA A 45 6.03 -20.13 24.25
N VAL A 46 6.11 -21.30 23.60
CA VAL A 46 6.30 -21.40 22.15
C VAL A 46 5.08 -20.85 21.40
N ASP A 47 3.86 -21.17 21.84
CA ASP A 47 2.62 -20.60 21.26
C ASP A 47 2.60 -19.07 21.31
N ARG A 48 3.05 -18.50 22.43
CA ARG A 48 3.15 -17.06 22.60
C ARG A 48 4.19 -16.45 21.67
N GLU A 49 5.39 -17.03 21.60
CA GLU A 49 6.45 -16.58 20.69
C GLU A 49 5.97 -16.62 19.23
N GLU A 50 5.29 -17.68 18.83
CA GLU A 50 4.70 -17.79 17.50
C GLU A 50 3.63 -16.72 17.24
N ALA A 51 2.75 -16.46 18.20
CA ALA A 51 1.73 -15.42 18.07
C ALA A 51 2.36 -14.03 17.92
N GLU A 52 3.40 -13.73 18.71
CA GLU A 52 4.17 -12.48 18.64
C GLU A 52 4.87 -12.34 17.28
N GLN A 53 5.50 -13.41 16.79
CA GLN A 53 6.14 -13.44 15.46
C GLN A 53 5.13 -13.25 14.33
N ARG A 54 3.98 -13.93 14.38
CA ARG A 54 2.91 -13.77 13.39
C ARG A 54 2.41 -12.32 13.35
N ALA A 55 2.16 -11.72 14.52
CA ALA A 55 1.77 -10.32 14.63
C ALA A 55 2.83 -9.38 14.06
N ALA A 56 4.12 -9.61 14.35
CA ALA A 56 5.22 -8.81 13.82
C ALA A 56 5.30 -8.89 12.28
N VAL A 57 5.16 -10.10 11.72
CA VAL A 57 5.12 -10.31 10.26
C VAL A 57 3.93 -9.61 9.62
N GLU A 58 2.75 -9.65 10.26
CA GLU A 58 1.58 -8.92 9.76
C GLU A 58 1.81 -7.41 9.75
N VAL A 59 2.37 -6.85 10.82
CA VAL A 59 2.71 -5.42 10.89
C VAL A 59 3.70 -5.06 9.79
N ALA A 60 4.77 -5.85 9.62
CA ALA A 60 5.75 -5.65 8.56
C ALA A 60 5.09 -5.64 7.17
N ARG A 61 4.22 -6.61 6.88
CA ARG A 61 3.46 -6.69 5.62
C ARG A 61 2.55 -5.47 5.42
N ARG A 62 1.86 -5.00 6.47
CA ARG A 62 1.02 -3.79 6.42
C ARG A 62 1.86 -2.55 6.08
N VAL A 63 3.00 -2.38 6.75
CA VAL A 63 3.92 -1.26 6.51
C VAL A 63 4.46 -1.29 5.09
N GLN A 64 4.87 -2.46 4.60
CA GLN A 64 5.37 -2.63 3.23
C GLN A 64 4.31 -2.23 2.20
N ARG A 65 3.06 -2.73 2.35
CA ARG A 65 1.94 -2.33 1.47
C ARG A 65 1.66 -0.84 1.51
N ARG A 66 1.74 -0.20 2.69
CA ARG A 66 1.57 1.25 2.83
C ARG A 66 2.67 2.00 2.07
N ARG A 67 3.93 1.58 2.21
CA ARG A 67 5.07 2.19 1.50
C ARG A 67 4.92 2.05 -0.02
N GLN A 68 4.50 0.88 -0.49
CA GLN A 68 4.25 0.65 -1.92
C GLN A 68 3.15 1.57 -2.45
N ARG A 69 2.02 1.68 -1.75
CA ARG A 69 0.94 2.60 -2.11
C ARG A 69 1.39 4.06 -2.11
N GLN A 70 2.22 4.46 -1.15
CA GLN A 70 2.75 5.82 -1.10
C GLN A 70 3.68 6.12 -2.28
N ARG A 71 4.50 5.16 -2.71
CA ARG A 71 5.33 5.28 -3.91
C ARG A 71 4.48 5.43 -5.16
N GLN A 72 3.45 4.59 -5.31
CA GLN A 72 2.54 4.67 -6.45
C GLN A 72 1.84 6.03 -6.51
N ARG A 73 1.26 6.50 -5.40
CA ARG A 73 0.60 7.82 -5.34
C ARG A 73 1.52 8.97 -5.72
N ARG A 74 2.81 8.89 -5.41
CA ARG A 74 3.78 9.91 -5.81
C ARG A 74 4.08 9.87 -7.31
N ALA A 75 4.16 8.68 -7.90
CA ALA A 75 4.30 8.51 -9.34
C ALA A 75 3.06 9.05 -10.06
N ASP A 76 1.87 8.64 -9.63
CA ASP A 76 0.60 9.10 -10.21
C ASP A 76 0.46 10.62 -10.13
N ALA A 77 0.82 11.22 -8.98
CA ALA A 77 0.76 12.67 -8.82
C ALA A 77 1.72 13.42 -9.75
N ALA A 78 2.90 12.86 -10.02
CA ALA A 78 3.86 13.45 -10.96
C ALA A 78 3.32 13.38 -12.40
N GLU A 79 2.72 12.25 -12.79
CA GLU A 79 2.09 12.06 -14.09
C GLU A 79 0.89 13.01 -14.29
N CYS A 80 -0.02 13.08 -13.31
CA CYS A 80 -1.14 14.01 -13.36
C CYS A 80 -0.69 15.47 -13.46
N ARG A 81 0.45 15.83 -12.82
CA ARG A 81 1.00 17.18 -12.92
C ARG A 81 1.49 17.47 -14.34
N ALA A 82 2.22 16.56 -14.95
CA ALA A 82 2.68 16.71 -16.34
C ALA A 82 1.49 16.90 -17.29
N LEU A 83 0.45 16.06 -17.16
CA LEU A 83 -0.77 16.18 -17.96
C LEU A 83 -1.51 17.51 -17.72
N ALA A 84 -1.54 17.99 -16.47
CA ALA A 84 -2.15 19.28 -16.16
C ALA A 84 -1.38 20.45 -16.77
N ASP A 85 -0.05 20.40 -16.74
CA ASP A 85 0.81 21.43 -17.35
C ASP A 85 0.63 21.44 -18.88
N GLU A 86 0.56 20.28 -19.53
CA GLU A 86 0.25 20.16 -20.97
C GLU A 86 -1.14 20.69 -21.33
N ALA A 87 -2.17 20.31 -20.57
CA ALA A 87 -3.53 20.78 -20.78
C ALA A 87 -3.65 22.29 -20.59
N LEU A 88 -2.94 22.85 -19.61
CA LEU A 88 -2.90 24.30 -19.38
C LEU A 88 -2.22 25.02 -20.55
N ALA A 89 -1.09 24.52 -21.03
CA ALA A 89 -0.40 25.10 -22.18
C ALA A 89 -1.31 25.12 -23.42
N ALA A 90 -1.97 23.99 -23.73
CA ALA A 90 -2.91 23.91 -24.84
C ALA A 90 -4.11 24.87 -24.70
N ALA A 91 -4.62 25.05 -23.48
CA ALA A 91 -5.70 26.00 -23.22
C ALA A 91 -5.24 27.46 -23.41
N LEU A 92 -4.04 27.81 -22.94
CA LEU A 92 -3.47 29.14 -23.12
C LEU A 92 -3.19 29.44 -24.59
N ASP A 93 -2.67 28.48 -25.36
CA ASP A 93 -2.47 28.62 -26.81
C ASP A 93 -3.80 28.83 -27.54
N ALA A 94 -4.83 28.06 -27.16
CA ALA A 94 -6.17 28.25 -27.72
C ALA A 94 -6.73 29.65 -27.38
N CYS A 95 -6.67 30.10 -26.14
CA CYS A 95 -7.12 31.44 -25.75
C CYS A 95 -6.31 32.56 -26.43
N GLY A 96 -4.99 32.40 -26.54
CA GLY A 96 -4.12 33.32 -27.25
C GLY A 96 -4.48 33.42 -28.73
N SER A 97 -4.78 32.29 -29.38
CA SER A 97 -5.24 32.27 -30.78
C SER A 97 -6.55 33.06 -30.97
N VAL A 98 -7.50 32.92 -30.04
CA VAL A 98 -8.76 33.69 -30.04
C VAL A 98 -8.49 35.17 -29.89
N PHE A 99 -7.61 35.56 -28.98
CA PHE A 99 -7.29 36.97 -28.71
C PHE A 99 -6.56 37.63 -29.89
N VAL A 100 -5.60 36.93 -30.51
CA VAL A 100 -4.79 37.48 -31.61
C VAL A 100 -5.54 37.47 -32.94
N PHE A 101 -6.32 36.43 -33.23
CA PHE A 101 -6.93 36.23 -34.55
C PHE A 101 -8.46 36.40 -34.55
N GLY A 102 -9.09 36.71 -33.41
CA GLY A 102 -10.53 36.95 -33.28
C GLY A 102 -11.41 35.69 -33.44
N GLY A 103 -10.84 34.55 -33.83
CA GLY A 103 -11.49 33.25 -33.90
C GLY A 103 -10.54 32.18 -33.39
N GLY A 104 -11.03 31.29 -32.53
CA GLY A 104 -10.21 30.20 -31.99
C GLY A 104 -9.68 29.28 -33.08
N ALA A 105 -8.69 28.45 -32.75
CA ALA A 105 -7.98 27.57 -33.71
C ALA A 105 -8.88 26.67 -34.62
N ARG A 106 -10.17 26.49 -34.28
CA ARG A 106 -11.16 25.73 -35.08
C ARG A 106 -12.22 26.60 -35.76
N GLY A 107 -12.13 27.92 -35.68
CA GLY A 107 -13.13 28.86 -36.21
C GLY A 107 -14.46 28.90 -35.44
N GLU A 108 -14.62 28.10 -34.38
CA GLU A 108 -15.89 27.91 -33.64
C GLU A 108 -16.37 29.13 -32.84
N LEU A 109 -15.53 30.16 -32.70
CA LEU A 109 -15.84 31.36 -31.92
C LEU A 109 -16.17 32.59 -32.77
N MET A 110 -16.16 32.46 -34.10
CA MET A 110 -16.70 33.50 -34.98
C MET A 110 -18.22 33.35 -35.06
N GLU A 111 -18.96 34.15 -34.30
CA GLU A 111 -20.34 34.46 -34.67
C GLU A 111 -20.27 35.31 -35.93
N ALA A 112 -20.72 34.76 -37.07
CA ALA A 112 -20.78 35.51 -38.32
C ALA A 112 -21.59 36.79 -38.09
N PRO A 113 -21.10 37.97 -38.52
CA PRO A 113 -21.88 39.20 -38.37
C PRO A 113 -23.22 38.99 -39.09
N GLN A 114 -24.31 39.01 -38.32
CA GLN A 114 -25.67 38.95 -38.85
C GLN A 114 -25.81 40.07 -39.88
N PRO A 115 -26.22 39.77 -41.13
CA PRO A 115 -26.46 40.82 -42.10
C PRO A 115 -27.59 41.69 -41.57
N VAL A 116 -27.26 42.94 -41.24
CA VAL A 116 -28.25 43.96 -40.87
C VAL A 116 -29.20 44.15 -42.06
N PRO A 117 -30.52 43.90 -41.89
CA PRO A 117 -31.46 44.04 -42.98
C PRO A 117 -31.73 45.53 -43.20
N GLY A 118 -31.00 46.15 -44.13
CA GLY A 118 -31.28 47.48 -44.65
C GLY A 118 -30.05 48.35 -44.85
N GLY A 119 -29.50 48.35 -46.08
CA GLY A 119 -28.52 49.34 -46.53
C GLY A 119 -28.37 49.27 -48.05
N PRO A 120 -28.45 50.39 -48.79
CA PRO A 120 -28.93 50.40 -50.17
C PRO A 120 -27.85 50.04 -51.18
N GLY A 121 -28.30 49.45 -52.29
CA GLY A 121 -27.47 49.16 -53.45
C GLY A 121 -26.88 50.41 -54.09
N GLY A 122 -25.67 50.23 -54.61
CA GLY A 122 -24.96 51.10 -55.54
C GLY A 122 -24.06 50.22 -56.40
#